data_AF-A0A847T956-F1
#
_entry.id   AF-A0A847T956-F1
#
_cell.length_a   1.000
_cell.length_b   1.000
_cell.length_c   1.000
_cell.angle_alpha   90.00
_cell.angle_beta   90.00
_cell.angle_gamma   90.00
#
_symmetry.space_group_name_H-M   'P 1'
#
loop_
_entity.id
_entity.type
_entity.pdbx_description
1 polymer ?
#
loop_
_entity_poly.entity_id
_entity_poly.type
_entity_poly.pdbx_seq_one_letter_code
_entity_poly.pdbx_strand_id
1 'polypeptide(L)'
;MTRSNFFKYLTICSGLILVYIGLKFLIQPEAGEIGFGLHFQENGDYSFHYIKGIRDLFTGMVIVLLAAMNERKALVVVLLMGVMVPFTDMTLVLQATHGNVMTAMPHIIAIILIAITAAGTWFSGRKAILPA
;
A
#
# COMPACT_ATOMS: atom_id res chain seq x y z
N MET A 1 -0.86 -21.52 12.89
CA MET A 1 -0.16 -20.69 11.87
C MET A 1 1.12 -20.14 12.50
N THR A 2 2.31 -20.30 11.89
CA THR A 2 3.55 -19.74 12.46
C THR A 2 3.58 -18.21 12.32
N ARG A 3 4.29 -17.52 13.21
CA ARG A 3 4.42 -16.03 13.15
C ARG A 3 4.92 -15.55 11.78
N SER A 4 5.86 -16.29 11.20
CA SER A 4 6.39 -15.98 9.86
C SER A 4 5.35 -16.13 8.76
N ASN A 5 4.47 -17.14 8.83
CA ASN A 5 3.42 -17.34 7.84
C ASN A 5 2.33 -16.27 7.96
N PHE A 6 2.00 -15.85 9.18
CA PHE A 6 1.05 -14.75 9.41
C PHE A 6 1.47 -13.46 8.70
N PHE A 7 2.70 -12.97 8.94
CA PHE A 7 3.16 -11.73 8.30
C PHE A 7 3.33 -11.85 6.79
N LYS A 8 3.71 -13.04 6.29
CA LYS A 8 3.74 -13.29 4.84
C LYS A 8 2.35 -13.11 4.23
N TYR A 9 1.33 -13.77 4.78
CA TYR A 9 -0.03 -13.65 4.26
C TYR A 9 -0.59 -12.24 4.42
N LEU A 10 -0.35 -11.59 5.57
CA LEU A 10 -0.77 -10.22 5.78
C LEU A 10 -0.17 -9.28 4.71
N THR A 11 1.12 -9.43 4.42
CA THR A 11 1.80 -8.61 3.40
C THR A 11 1.29 -8.90 2.00
N ILE A 12 1.02 -10.17 1.67
CA ILE A 12 0.38 -10.55 0.39
C ILE A 12 -0.99 -9.88 0.28
N CYS A 13 -1.82 -9.97 1.32
CA CYS A 13 -3.13 -9.31 1.34
C CYS A 13 -3.01 -7.80 1.16
N SER A 14 -2.06 -7.14 1.82
CA SER A 14 -1.80 -5.70 1.63
C SER A 14 -1.42 -5.36 0.19
N GLY A 15 -0.55 -6.16 -0.44
CA GLY A 15 -0.20 -5.98 -1.85
C GLY A 15 -1.38 -6.20 -2.79
N LEU A 16 -2.23 -7.20 -2.53
CA LEU A 16 -3.45 -7.45 -3.29
C LEU A 16 -4.47 -6.32 -3.19
N ILE A 17 -4.55 -5.64 -2.03
CA ILE A 17 -5.38 -4.44 -1.87
C ILE A 17 -4.88 -3.32 -2.80
N LEU A 18 -3.56 -3.11 -2.90
CA LEU A 18 -3.00 -2.13 -3.85
C LEU A 18 -3.25 -2.52 -5.31
N VAL A 19 -3.16 -3.81 -5.65
CA VAL A 19 -3.53 -4.33 -6.98
C VAL A 19 -4.99 -3.99 -7.29
N TYR A 20 -5.89 -4.24 -6.34
CA TYR A 20 -7.30 -3.89 -6.48
C TYR A 20 -7.53 -2.38 -6.66
N ILE A 21 -6.87 -1.54 -5.85
CA ILE A 21 -6.97 -0.08 -5.96
C ILE A 21 -6.45 0.39 -7.32
N GLY A 22 -5.29 -0.12 -7.75
CA GLY A 22 -4.71 0.22 -9.05
C GLY A 22 -5.64 -0.14 -10.20
N LEU A 23 -6.21 -1.35 -10.19
CA LEU A 23 -7.23 -1.76 -11.17
C LEU A 23 -8.49 -0.89 -11.11
N LYS A 24 -8.92 -0.49 -9.92
CA LYS A 24 -10.07 0.41 -9.76
C LYS A 24 -9.82 1.76 -10.44
N PHE A 25 -8.64 2.35 -10.28
CA PHE A 25 -8.26 3.58 -10.98
C PHE A 25 -8.16 3.41 -12.51
N LEU A 26 -7.79 2.22 -12.99
CA LEU A 26 -7.69 1.92 -14.43
C LEU A 26 -9.05 1.67 -15.09
N ILE A 27 -10.00 1.08 -14.37
CA ILE A 27 -11.29 0.63 -14.93
C ILE A 27 -12.42 1.61 -14.57
N GLN A 28 -12.39 2.18 -13.37
CA GLN A 28 -13.43 3.05 -12.81
C GLN A 28 -12.78 4.26 -12.12
N PRO A 29 -12.16 5.18 -12.88
CA PRO A 29 -11.30 6.25 -12.34
C PRO A 29 -12.02 7.14 -11.32
N GLU A 30 -13.26 7.57 -11.59
CA GLU A 30 -14.06 8.39 -10.66
C GLU A 30 -14.31 7.68 -9.33
N ALA A 31 -14.69 6.40 -9.38
CA ALA A 31 -14.90 5.60 -8.17
C ALA A 31 -13.58 5.36 -7.41
N GLY A 32 -12.46 5.27 -8.13
CA GLY A 32 -11.11 5.23 -7.57
C GLY A 32 -10.78 6.50 -6.81
N GLU A 33 -11.02 7.66 -7.42
CA GLU A 33 -10.79 8.99 -6.86
C GLU A 33 -11.61 9.24 -5.58
N ILE A 34 -12.92 8.99 -5.64
CA ILE A 34 -13.81 9.14 -4.48
C ILE A 34 -13.35 8.23 -3.34
N GLY A 35 -12.97 6.99 -3.65
CA GLY A 35 -12.45 6.04 -2.66
C GLY A 35 -11.09 6.42 -2.10
N PHE A 36 -10.31 7.22 -2.83
CA PHE A 36 -9.02 7.77 -2.42
C PHE A 36 -9.16 8.99 -1.51
N GLY A 37 -10.36 9.59 -1.44
CA GLY A 37 -10.68 10.74 -0.61
C GLY A 37 -10.59 12.08 -1.33
N LEU A 38 -10.57 12.07 -2.66
CA LEU A 38 -10.56 13.28 -3.49
C LEU A 38 -11.84 13.36 -4.34
N HIS A 39 -12.16 14.56 -4.79
CA HIS A 39 -13.22 14.80 -5.76
C HIS A 39 -12.85 15.97 -6.68
N PHE A 40 -12.77 15.73 -7.98
CA PHE A 40 -12.45 16.72 -9.02
C PHE A 40 -13.51 16.74 -10.11
N GLN A 41 -13.46 17.78 -10.95
CA GLN A 41 -14.21 17.81 -12.20
C GLN A 41 -13.27 17.41 -13.33
N GLU A 42 -13.38 16.15 -13.76
CA GLU A 42 -12.45 15.52 -14.69
C GLU A 42 -12.67 16.00 -16.13
N ASN A 43 -13.87 16.48 -16.47
CA ASN A 43 -14.25 16.93 -17.81
C ASN A 43 -13.91 15.89 -18.91
N GLY A 44 -13.91 14.60 -18.54
CA GLY A 44 -13.55 13.47 -19.42
C GLY A 44 -12.05 13.16 -19.54
N ASP A 45 -11.16 13.88 -18.84
CA ASP A 45 -9.73 13.57 -18.79
C ASP A 45 -9.35 12.81 -17.49
N TYR A 46 -9.08 11.52 -17.64
CA TYR A 46 -8.67 10.63 -16.55
C TYR A 46 -7.19 10.23 -16.64
N SER A 47 -6.36 10.98 -17.38
CA SER A 47 -4.96 10.63 -17.62
C SER A 47 -4.17 10.47 -16.31
N PHE A 48 -4.39 11.35 -15.33
CA PHE A 48 -3.75 11.25 -14.01
C PHE A 48 -4.23 10.05 -13.19
N HIS A 49 -5.53 9.69 -13.29
CA HIS A 49 -6.09 8.50 -12.66
C HIS A 49 -5.41 7.24 -13.19
N TYR A 50 -5.20 7.16 -14.50
CA TYR A 50 -4.52 6.01 -15.12
C TYR A 50 -3.05 5.93 -14.71
N ILE A 51 -2.33 7.06 -14.69
CA ILE A 51 -0.94 7.13 -14.20
C ILE A 51 -0.85 6.66 -12.75
N LYS A 52 -1.79 7.08 -11.90
CA LYS A 52 -1.87 6.59 -10.52
C LYS A 52 -2.18 5.10 -10.47
N GLY A 53 -3.19 4.66 -11.22
CA GLY A 53 -3.67 3.29 -11.21
C GLY A 53 -2.57 2.28 -11.55
N ILE A 54 -1.76 2.55 -12.58
CA ILE A 54 -0.66 1.65 -12.94
C ILE A 54 0.44 1.62 -11.87
N ARG A 55 0.70 2.73 -11.17
CA ARG A 55 1.70 2.79 -10.08
C ARG A 55 1.27 1.98 -8.86
N ASP A 56 0.00 2.06 -8.49
CA ASP A 56 -0.56 1.30 -7.37
C ASP A 56 -0.60 -0.20 -7.72
N LEU A 57 -1.01 -0.54 -8.95
CA LEU A 57 -1.00 -1.90 -9.46
C LEU A 57 0.41 -2.50 -9.45
N PHE A 58 1.39 -1.77 -10.01
CA PHE A 58 2.79 -2.19 -10.04
C PHE A 58 3.34 -2.41 -8.62
N THR A 59 3.12 -1.45 -7.72
CA THR A 59 3.61 -1.52 -6.34
C THR A 59 3.01 -2.71 -5.60
N GLY A 60 1.70 -2.94 -5.75
CA GLY A 60 1.02 -4.09 -5.17
C GLY A 60 1.58 -5.42 -5.69
N MET A 61 1.82 -5.53 -7.00
CA MET A 61 2.42 -6.72 -7.61
C MET A 61 3.84 -6.98 -7.10
N VAL A 62 4.69 -5.96 -6.98
CA VAL A 62 6.04 -6.10 -6.42
C VAL A 62 5.99 -6.66 -5.00
N ILE A 63 5.11 -6.13 -4.15
CA ILE A 63 4.93 -6.60 -2.76
C ILE A 63 4.48 -8.07 -2.73
N VAL A 64 3.47 -8.43 -3.54
CA VAL A 64 2.96 -9.81 -3.63
C VAL A 64 4.04 -10.78 -4.07
N LEU A 65 4.77 -10.44 -5.14
CA LEU A 65 5.80 -11.32 -5.71
C LEU A 65 6.97 -11.52 -4.73
N LEU A 66 7.49 -10.45 -4.12
CA LEU A 66 8.58 -10.56 -3.14
C LEU A 66 8.16 -11.37 -1.91
N ALA A 67 6.92 -11.19 -1.43
CA ALA A 67 6.38 -11.98 -0.33
C ALA A 67 6.21 -13.46 -0.71
N ALA A 68 5.69 -13.75 -1.92
CA ALA A 68 5.52 -15.10 -2.43
C ALA A 68 6.85 -15.84 -2.57
N MET A 69 7.86 -15.17 -3.14
CA MET A 69 9.24 -15.66 -3.33
C MET A 69 10.03 -15.77 -2.03
N ASN A 70 9.52 -15.24 -0.91
CA ASN A 70 10.20 -15.16 0.39
C ASN A 70 11.45 -14.25 0.40
N GLU A 71 11.48 -13.24 -0.47
CA GLU A 71 12.57 -12.26 -0.56
C GLU A 71 12.47 -11.18 0.54
N ARG A 72 12.70 -11.59 1.79
CA ARG A 72 12.40 -10.79 2.98
C ARG A 72 13.11 -9.44 3.04
N LYS A 73 14.41 -9.40 2.72
CA LYS A 73 15.20 -8.16 2.81
C LYS A 73 14.72 -7.14 1.79
N ALA A 74 14.55 -7.57 0.54
CA ALA A 74 14.03 -6.72 -0.53
C ALA A 74 12.61 -6.23 -0.20
N LEU A 75 11.74 -7.13 0.28
CA LEU A 75 10.38 -6.80 0.69
C LEU A 75 10.34 -5.71 1.78
N VAL A 76 11.16 -5.84 2.82
CA VAL A 76 11.21 -4.84 3.90
C VAL A 76 11.70 -3.48 3.39
N VAL A 77 12.71 -3.46 2.52
CA VAL A 77 13.19 -2.20 1.90
C VAL A 77 12.08 -1.56 1.07
N VAL A 78 11.37 -2.34 0.25
CA VAL A 78 10.24 -1.87 -0.55
C VAL A 78 9.12 -1.32 0.33
N LEU A 79 8.77 -2.00 1.42
CA LEU A 79 7.73 -1.52 2.34
C LEU A 79 8.15 -0.21 3.03
N LEU A 80 9.38 -0.12 3.54
CA LEU A 80 9.87 1.07 4.24
C LEU A 80 9.99 2.29 3.31
N MET A 81 10.51 2.11 2.09
CA MET A 81 10.54 3.20 1.10
C MET A 81 9.14 3.52 0.59
N GLY A 82 8.30 2.50 0.42
CA GLY A 82 6.93 2.63 -0.05
C GLY A 82 6.03 3.44 0.88
N VAL A 83 6.35 3.56 2.16
CA VAL A 83 5.56 4.37 3.12
C VAL A 83 5.47 5.84 2.73
N MET A 84 6.45 6.34 1.95
CA MET A 84 6.42 7.72 1.45
C MET A 84 5.20 7.98 0.56
N VAL A 85 4.69 6.96 -0.14
CA VAL A 85 3.52 7.07 -1.02
C VAL A 85 2.25 7.40 -0.23
N PRO A 86 1.74 6.52 0.68
CA PRO A 86 0.52 6.86 1.42
C PRO A 86 0.72 8.04 2.37
N PHE A 87 1.95 8.35 2.80
CA PHE A 87 2.22 9.56 3.59
C PHE A 87 1.99 10.85 2.77
N THR A 88 2.49 10.87 1.53
CA THR A 88 2.26 11.97 0.60
C THR A 88 0.79 12.05 0.20
N ASP A 89 0.17 10.92 -0.12
CA ASP A 89 -1.25 10.82 -0.47
C ASP A 89 -2.14 11.37 0.66
N MET A 90 -1.88 10.94 1.92
CA MET A 90 -2.58 11.45 3.10
C MET A 90 -2.47 12.97 3.23
N THR A 91 -1.27 13.51 3.03
CA THR A 91 -1.00 14.94 3.16
C THR A 91 -1.78 15.72 2.10
N LEU A 92 -1.78 15.26 0.85
CA LEU A 92 -2.52 15.88 -0.25
C LEU A 92 -4.04 15.81 -0.02
N VAL A 93 -4.55 14.67 0.46
CA VAL A 93 -5.98 14.52 0.80
C VAL A 93 -6.40 15.47 1.92
N LEU A 94 -5.58 15.60 2.97
CA LEU A 94 -5.85 16.54 4.06
C LEU A 94 -5.80 18.01 3.63
N GLN A 95 -4.99 18.33 2.61
CA GLN A 95 -4.86 19.68 2.06
C GLN A 95 -5.95 20.03 1.03
N ALA A 96 -6.68 19.03 0.53
CA ALA A 96 -7.77 19.24 -0.42
C ALA A 96 -8.92 20.05 0.20
N THR A 97 -9.70 20.74 -0.64
CA THR A 97 -10.81 21.61 -0.20
C THR A 97 -11.83 20.92 0.69
N HIS A 98 -12.02 19.60 0.51
CA HIS A 98 -12.94 18.78 1.30
C HIS A 98 -12.21 17.80 2.24
N GLY A 99 -10.91 18.01 2.42
CA GLY A 99 -10.01 17.17 3.20
C GLY A 99 -10.33 17.17 4.68
N ASN A 100 -10.39 15.98 5.27
CA ASN A 100 -10.49 15.75 6.70
C ASN A 100 -9.92 14.36 7.07
N VAL A 101 -9.90 14.05 8.37
CA VAL A 101 -9.36 12.78 8.88
C VAL A 101 -10.12 11.56 8.32
N MET A 102 -11.42 11.67 8.08
CA MET A 102 -12.22 10.58 7.51
C MET A 102 -11.84 10.31 6.06
N THR A 103 -11.67 11.35 5.25
CA THR A 103 -11.19 11.19 3.85
C THR A 103 -9.76 10.66 3.79
N ALA A 104 -8.92 10.98 4.78
CA ALA A 104 -7.54 10.53 4.85
C ALA A 104 -7.36 9.12 5.47
N MET A 105 -8.44 8.54 6.00
CA MET A 105 -8.40 7.28 6.74
C MET A 105 -7.79 6.10 5.97
N PRO A 106 -8.06 5.89 4.66
CA PRO A 106 -7.44 4.81 3.90
C PRO A 106 -5.90 4.88 3.92
N HIS A 107 -5.35 6.09 3.88
CA HIS A 107 -3.90 6.33 3.86
C HIS A 107 -3.28 6.12 5.23
N ILE A 108 -3.95 6.56 6.31
CA ILE A 108 -3.53 6.31 7.69
C ILE A 108 -3.46 4.80 7.95
N ILE A 109 -4.49 4.06 7.53
CA ILE A 109 -4.52 2.59 7.64
C ILE A 109 -3.37 1.97 6.84
N ALA A 110 -3.12 2.44 5.62
CA ALA A 110 -2.01 1.95 4.80
C ALA A 110 -0.65 2.15 5.47
N ILE A 111 -0.38 3.33 6.05
CA ILE A 111 0.86 3.63 6.79
C ILE A 111 1.04 2.67 7.97
N ILE A 112 -0.02 2.45 8.76
CA ILE A 112 0.01 1.52 9.90
C ILE A 112 0.25 0.09 9.44
N LEU A 113 -0.44 -0.36 8.38
CA LEU A 113 -0.25 -1.70 7.82
C LEU A 113 1.17 -1.91 7.30
N ILE A 114 1.75 -0.92 6.62
CA ILE A 114 3.15 -0.97 6.18
C ILE A 114 4.09 -1.09 7.38
N ALA A 115 3.90 -0.27 8.43
CA ALA A 115 4.74 -0.33 9.62
C ALA A 115 4.68 -1.70 10.30
N ILE A 116 3.47 -2.27 10.46
CA ILE A 116 3.25 -3.58 11.07
C ILE A 116 3.86 -4.70 10.21
N THR A 117 3.62 -4.68 8.89
CA THR A 117 4.11 -5.73 7.98
C THR A 117 5.62 -5.67 7.80
N ALA A 118 6.22 -4.48 7.72
CA ALA A 118 7.67 -4.30 7.62
C ALA A 118 8.37 -4.79 8.90
N ALA A 119 7.92 -4.33 10.08
CA ALA A 119 8.47 -4.75 11.36
C ALA A 119 8.28 -6.26 11.58
N GLY A 120 7.07 -6.76 11.34
CA GLY A 120 6.74 -8.17 11.50
C GLY A 120 7.54 -9.10 10.59
N THR A 121 7.70 -8.73 9.33
CA THR A 121 8.53 -9.48 8.36
C THR A 121 10.00 -9.48 8.77
N TRP A 122 10.53 -8.33 9.20
CA TRP A 122 11.91 -8.20 9.67
C TRP A 122 12.20 -9.08 10.90
N PHE A 123 11.38 -8.99 11.94
CA PHE A 123 11.60 -9.72 13.19
C PHE A 123 11.25 -11.21 13.07
N SER A 124 10.39 -11.62 12.14
CA SER A 124 10.06 -13.04 11.92
C SER A 124 11.16 -13.81 11.18
N GLY A 125 12.17 -13.13 10.63
CA GLY A 125 13.32 -13.75 9.97
C GLY A 125 14.54 -13.97 10.87
N ARG A 126 14.59 -13.38 12.06
CA ARG A 126 15.69 -13.59 13.00
C ARG A 126 15.51 -14.93 13.71
N LYS A 127 16.36 -15.91 13.39
CA LYS A 127 16.55 -17.07 14.28
C LYS A 127 17.12 -16.54 15.60
N ALA A 128 16.57 -16.96 16.73
CA ALA A 128 17.18 -16.70 18.03
C ALA A 128 18.61 -17.25 17.97
N ILE A 129 19.60 -16.39 18.19
CA ILE A 129 20.97 -16.83 18.43
C ILE A 129 20.89 -17.54 19.79
N LEU A 130 20.82 -18.87 19.79
CA LEU A 130 20.97 -19.63 21.02
C LEU A 130 22.42 -19.44 21.49
N PRO A 131 22.68 -19.00 22.73
CA PRO A 131 24.02 -19.06 23.27
C PRO A 131 24.48 -20.53 23.30
N ALA A 132 25.71 -20.75 22.82
CA ALA A 132 26.38 -22.05 22.83
C ALA A 132 26.73 -22.50 24.25
#